data_AF-A0A951IKW9-F1
#
_entry.id   AF-A0A951IKW9-F1
#
_cell.length_a   1.000
_cell.length_b   1.000
_cell.length_c   1.000
_cell.angle_alpha   90.00
_cell.angle_beta   90.00
_cell.angle_gamma   90.00
#
_symmetry.space_group_name_H-M   'P 1'
#
loop_
_entity.id
_entity.type
_entity.pdbx_description
1 polymer ?
#
loop_
_entity_poly.entity_id
_entity_poly.type
_entity_poly.pdbx_seq_one_letter_code
_entity_poly.pdbx_strand_id
1 'polypeptide(L)'
;MTPALERAWRWTRRLAPWVLAALVLGLVAQQARAVDWPEVGQALRQMPPWRLAAAAGIAVLSYAVYAGFDLVGRHLTRHRLSAPRTLGTAAISYAFNLNFGALVGGLAMRLRLYTRWGVEAATVAKVIALSMTTNWLGYLWVAGAVLLWSPPRLPGEWAPGDAVLRAIGALMVALALGYLALCAG
;
A
#
# COMPACT_ATOMS: atom_id res chain seq x y z
N MET A 1 -25.99 -16.29 19.42
CA MET A 1 -24.56 -16.60 19.63
C MET A 1 -24.36 -16.84 21.12
N THR A 2 -23.74 -17.94 21.55
CA THR A 2 -23.64 -18.28 22.98
C THR A 2 -22.76 -17.27 23.74
N PRO A 3 -23.03 -16.95 25.01
CA PRO A 3 -22.31 -15.93 25.79
C PRO A 3 -20.81 -16.22 25.99
N ALA A 4 -20.37 -17.48 25.84
CA ALA A 4 -18.96 -17.86 25.83
C ALA A 4 -18.23 -17.41 24.55
N LEU A 5 -18.88 -17.53 23.40
CA LEU A 5 -18.37 -17.10 22.09
C LEU A 5 -18.20 -15.58 22.01
N GLU A 6 -19.12 -14.80 22.60
CA GLU A 6 -18.98 -13.34 22.64
C GLU A 6 -17.87 -12.86 23.57
N ARG A 7 -17.61 -13.58 24.67
CA ARG A 7 -16.48 -13.29 25.57
C ARG A 7 -15.17 -13.63 24.89
N ALA A 8 -15.06 -14.83 24.31
CA ALA A 8 -13.90 -15.25 23.53
C ALA A 8 -13.63 -14.22 22.43
N TRP A 9 -14.61 -13.89 21.59
CA TRP A 9 -14.50 -12.90 20.52
C TRP A 9 -13.99 -11.53 21.00
N ARG A 10 -14.50 -11.02 22.13
CA ARG A 10 -14.02 -9.76 22.72
C ARG A 10 -12.56 -9.84 23.15
N TRP A 11 -12.13 -10.95 23.74
CA TRP A 11 -10.75 -11.17 24.16
C TRP A 11 -9.82 -11.39 22.96
N THR A 12 -10.21 -12.16 21.95
CA THR A 12 -9.43 -12.33 20.72
C THR A 12 -9.26 -10.98 20.01
N ARG A 13 -10.31 -10.16 19.90
CA ARG A 13 -10.22 -8.83 19.28
C ARG A 13 -9.30 -7.87 20.06
N ARG A 14 -9.12 -8.08 21.36
CA ARG A 14 -8.21 -7.30 22.21
C ARG A 14 -6.77 -7.82 22.15
N LEU A 15 -6.57 -9.13 22.15
CA LEU A 15 -5.24 -9.76 22.22
C LEU A 15 -4.59 -9.98 20.86
N ALA A 16 -5.37 -10.22 19.80
CA ALA A 16 -4.87 -10.45 18.45
C ALA A 16 -3.87 -9.39 17.95
N PRO A 17 -4.11 -8.06 18.10
CA PRO A 17 -3.12 -7.08 17.65
C PRO A 17 -1.82 -7.15 18.45
N TRP A 18 -1.87 -7.46 19.75
CA TRP A 18 -0.67 -7.61 20.59
C TRP A 18 0.12 -8.87 20.26
N VAL A 19 -0.57 -9.99 20.02
CA VAL A 19 0.06 -11.25 19.60
C VAL A 19 0.70 -11.09 18.23
N LEU A 20 0.01 -10.45 17.28
CA LEU A 20 0.57 -10.14 15.97
C LEU A 20 1.78 -9.22 16.08
N ALA A 21 1.70 -8.17 16.90
CA ALA A 21 2.83 -7.27 17.13
C ALA A 21 4.03 -8.01 17.73
N ALA A 22 3.81 -8.87 18.72
CA ALA A 22 4.87 -9.68 19.32
C ALA A 22 5.50 -10.65 18.31
N LEU A 23 4.68 -11.30 17.46
CA LEU A 23 5.16 -12.17 16.39
C LEU A 23 6.01 -11.40 15.37
N VAL A 24 5.51 -10.27 14.87
CA VAL A 24 6.23 -9.42 13.92
C VAL A 24 7.54 -8.90 14.53
N LEU A 25 7.51 -8.40 15.76
CA LEU A 25 8.72 -7.96 16.47
C LEU A 25 9.71 -9.11 16.70
N GLY A 26 9.20 -10.32 17.02
CA GLY A 26 10.02 -11.52 17.15
C GLY A 26 10.72 -11.90 15.85
N LEU A 27 9.99 -11.87 14.73
CA LEU A 27 10.53 -12.12 13.38
C LEU A 27 11.56 -11.04 12.99
N VAL A 28 11.24 -9.77 13.20
CA VAL A 28 12.17 -8.66 12.94
C VAL A 28 13.42 -8.80 13.79
N ALA A 29 13.31 -9.14 15.09
CA ALA A 29 14.44 -9.34 15.97
C ALA A 29 15.28 -10.57 15.56
N GLN A 30 14.65 -11.65 15.11
CA GLN A 30 15.34 -12.81 14.58
C GLN A 30 16.13 -12.46 13.32
N GLN A 31 15.50 -11.75 12.38
CA GLN A 31 16.16 -11.33 11.14
C GLN A 31 17.28 -10.32 11.42
N ALA A 32 17.04 -9.35 12.31
CA ALA A 32 18.02 -8.35 12.74
C ALA A 32 19.27 -8.98 13.37
N ARG A 33 19.14 -10.12 14.05
CA ARG A 33 20.30 -10.87 14.59
C ARG A 33 21.08 -11.63 13.51
N ALA A 34 20.46 -11.95 12.38
CA ALA A 34 21.12 -12.58 11.24
C ALA A 34 21.83 -11.56 10.31
N VAL A 35 21.63 -10.26 10.54
CA VAL A 35 22.25 -9.18 9.77
C VAL A 35 23.59 -8.81 10.40
N ASP A 36 24.65 -8.79 9.59
CA ASP A 36 25.95 -8.23 9.96
C ASP A 36 25.90 -6.69 9.88
N TRP A 37 25.63 -6.06 11.02
CA TRP A 37 25.50 -4.60 11.14
C TRP A 37 26.78 -3.82 10.74
N PRO A 38 28.00 -4.28 11.08
CA PRO A 38 29.22 -3.73 10.51
C PRO A 38 29.23 -3.70 8.97
N GLU A 39 28.83 -4.79 8.32
CA GLU A 39 28.78 -4.88 6.86
C GLU A 39 27.75 -3.90 6.26
N VAL A 40 26.57 -3.78 6.89
CA VAL A 40 25.56 -2.77 6.50
C VAL A 40 26.13 -1.35 6.57
N GLY A 41 26.83 -1.01 7.65
CA GLY A 41 27.46 0.29 7.81
C GLY A 41 28.53 0.56 6.76
N GLN A 42 29.31 -0.46 6.40
CA GLN A 42 30.32 -0.37 5.35
C GLN A 42 29.68 -0.20 3.97
N ALA A 43 28.64 -0.97 3.64
CA ALA A 43 27.90 -0.86 2.39
C ALA A 43 27.26 0.54 2.23
N LEU A 44 26.71 1.11 3.30
CA LEU A 44 26.16 2.46 3.31
C LEU A 44 27.23 3.53 3.05
N ARG A 45 28.44 3.38 3.62
CA ARG A 45 29.56 4.31 3.39
C ARG A 45 30.16 4.19 1.99
N GLN A 46 30.13 2.99 1.41
CA GLN A 46 30.60 2.73 0.05
C GLN A 46 29.61 3.22 -1.02
N MET A 47 28.34 3.44 -0.66
CA MET A 47 27.37 4.00 -1.59
C MET A 47 27.65 5.49 -1.83
N PRO A 48 27.73 5.92 -3.11
CA PRO A 48 27.91 7.32 -3.42
C PRO A 48 26.70 8.14 -2.93
N PRO A 49 26.90 9.34 -2.35
CA PRO A 49 25.84 10.13 -1.72
C PRO A 49 24.65 10.43 -2.65
N TRP A 50 24.92 10.57 -3.96
CA TRP A 50 23.88 10.81 -4.96
C TRP A 50 22.88 9.64 -5.07
N ARG A 51 23.31 8.39 -4.87
CA ARG A 51 22.39 7.23 -4.90
C ARG A 51 21.45 7.24 -3.72
N LEU A 52 21.96 7.59 -2.53
CA LEU A 52 21.14 7.75 -1.32
C LEU A 52 20.16 8.91 -1.49
N ALA A 53 20.61 10.05 -2.03
CA ALA A 53 19.75 11.19 -2.31
C ALA A 53 18.68 10.86 -3.36
N ALA A 54 19.03 10.15 -4.44
CA ALA A 54 18.09 9.70 -5.46
C ALA A 54 17.05 8.73 -4.89
N ALA A 55 17.47 7.75 -4.09
CA ALA A 55 16.56 6.81 -3.43
C ALA A 55 15.59 7.54 -2.47
N ALA A 56 16.09 8.47 -1.67
CA ALA A 56 15.26 9.32 -0.81
C ALA A 56 14.28 10.17 -1.63
N GLY A 57 14.75 10.77 -2.73
CA GLY A 57 13.91 11.56 -3.64
C GLY A 57 12.79 10.74 -4.28
N ILE A 58 13.08 9.52 -4.74
CA ILE A 58 12.08 8.60 -5.28
C ILE A 58 11.06 8.21 -4.20
N ALA A 59 11.52 7.95 -2.97
CA ALA A 59 10.63 7.65 -1.86
C ALA A 59 9.68 8.82 -1.56
N VAL A 60 10.20 10.05 -1.48
CA VAL A 60 9.38 11.26 -1.29
C VAL A 60 8.41 11.45 -2.44
N LEU A 61 8.85 11.27 -3.68
CA LEU A 61 7.99 11.37 -4.86
C LEU A 61 6.87 10.33 -4.84
N SER A 62 7.17 9.09 -4.45
CA SER A 62 6.17 8.03 -4.29
C SER A 62 5.10 8.42 -3.26
N TYR A 63 5.52 8.94 -2.11
CA TYR A 63 4.59 9.47 -1.10
C TYR A 63 3.76 10.64 -1.62
N ALA A 64 4.37 11.56 -2.38
CA ALA A 64 3.69 12.71 -2.96
C ALA A 64 2.64 12.30 -4.00
N VAL A 65 2.97 11.36 -4.89
CA VAL A 65 2.03 10.80 -5.87
C VAL A 65 0.86 10.13 -5.17
N TYR A 66 1.14 9.29 -4.15
CA TYR A 66 0.08 8.62 -3.40
C TYR A 66 -0.81 9.60 -2.63
N ALA A 67 -0.22 10.60 -1.99
CA ALA A 67 -0.96 11.66 -1.31
C ALA A 67 -1.76 12.54 -2.31
N GLY A 68 -1.29 12.66 -3.55
CA GLY A 68 -2.01 13.27 -4.66
C GLY A 68 -3.35 12.59 -4.97
N PHE A 69 -3.48 11.27 -4.77
CA PHE A 69 -4.76 10.58 -4.96
C PHE A 69 -5.84 11.08 -3.99
N ASP A 70 -5.47 11.34 -2.74
CA ASP A 70 -6.38 11.90 -1.74
C ASP A 70 -6.78 13.36 -2.08
N LEU A 71 -5.92 14.12 -2.79
CA LEU A 71 -6.30 15.45 -3.34
C LEU A 71 -7.31 15.33 -4.49
N VAL A 72 -7.17 14.35 -5.37
CA VAL A 72 -8.16 14.07 -6.42
C VAL A 72 -9.48 13.63 -5.79
N GLY A 73 -9.42 12.73 -4.79
CA GLY A 73 -10.58 12.31 -4.01
C GLY A 73 -11.26 13.48 -3.30
N ARG A 74 -10.50 14.44 -2.79
CA ARG A 74 -11.03 15.68 -2.26
C ARG A 74 -11.77 16.50 -3.31
N HIS A 75 -11.19 16.69 -4.49
CA HIS A 75 -11.84 17.43 -5.56
C HIS A 75 -13.18 16.79 -5.94
N LEU A 76 -13.20 15.46 -6.10
CA LEU A 76 -14.39 14.69 -6.49
C LEU A 76 -15.48 14.65 -5.40
N THR A 77 -15.08 14.55 -4.14
CA THR A 77 -16.04 14.53 -3.01
C THR A 77 -16.42 15.92 -2.50
N ARG A 78 -15.79 16.98 -3.02
CA ARG A 78 -16.00 18.40 -2.66
C ARG A 78 -15.96 18.69 -1.15
N HIS A 79 -15.28 17.85 -0.36
CA HIS A 79 -15.21 18.04 1.08
C HIS A 79 -14.27 19.21 1.44
N ARG A 80 -14.55 19.89 2.56
CA ARG A 80 -13.95 21.20 2.90
C ARG A 80 -12.61 21.13 3.66
N LEU A 81 -12.00 19.95 3.77
CA LEU A 81 -10.70 19.81 4.45
C LEU A 81 -9.63 20.60 3.69
N SER A 82 -8.66 21.25 4.33
CA SER A 82 -7.60 22.00 3.63
C SER A 82 -6.57 21.08 2.95
N ALA A 83 -5.91 21.55 1.89
CA ALA A 83 -5.06 20.70 1.04
C ALA A 83 -3.84 20.17 1.82
N PRO A 84 -3.19 20.98 2.68
CA PRO A 84 -2.13 20.48 3.54
C PRO A 84 -2.61 19.41 4.54
N ARG A 85 -3.82 19.55 5.10
CA ARG A 85 -4.38 18.54 6.01
C ARG A 85 -4.73 17.24 5.30
N THR A 86 -5.19 17.33 4.06
CA THR A 86 -5.47 16.17 3.20
C THR A 86 -4.18 15.42 2.90
N LEU A 87 -3.15 16.13 2.43
CA LEU A 87 -1.82 15.56 2.14
C LEU A 87 -1.17 14.96 3.39
N GLY A 88 -1.18 15.67 4.53
CA GLY A 88 -0.62 15.17 5.77
C GLY A 88 -1.34 13.91 6.28
N THR A 89 -2.67 13.87 6.18
CA THR A 89 -3.46 12.70 6.55
C THR A 89 -3.17 11.50 5.64
N ALA A 90 -3.04 11.74 4.34
CA ALA A 90 -2.70 10.72 3.35
C ALA A 90 -1.28 10.18 3.57
N ALA A 91 -0.29 11.06 3.81
CA ALA A 91 1.09 10.67 4.09
C ALA A 91 1.21 9.84 5.37
N ILE A 92 0.55 10.25 6.46
CA ILE A 92 0.52 9.49 7.72
C ILE A 92 -0.17 8.13 7.48
N SER A 93 -1.32 8.10 6.81
CA SER A 93 -2.01 6.83 6.51
C SER A 93 -1.16 5.92 5.64
N TYR A 94 -0.38 6.46 4.70
CA TYR A 94 0.49 5.66 3.84
C TYR A 94 1.69 5.08 4.58
N ALA A 95 2.32 5.86 5.47
CA ALA A 95 3.37 5.36 6.35
C ALA A 95 2.86 4.21 7.23
N PHE A 96 1.67 4.37 7.83
CA PHE A 96 1.06 3.31 8.60
C PHE A 96 0.63 2.12 7.74
N ASN A 97 0.12 2.34 6.52
CA ASN A 97 -0.22 1.28 5.57
C ASN A 97 0.99 0.37 5.26
N LEU A 98 2.17 0.97 5.04
CA LEU A 98 3.38 0.21 4.74
C LEU A 98 3.92 -0.60 5.94
N ASN A 99 3.65 -0.16 7.18
CA ASN A 99 4.15 -0.80 8.39
C ASN A 99 3.15 -1.77 9.05
N PHE A 100 1.85 -1.46 8.96
CA PHE A 100 0.77 -2.19 9.64
C PHE A 100 -0.26 -2.77 8.67
N GLY A 101 -0.03 -2.65 7.36
CA GLY A 101 -0.87 -3.19 6.30
C GLY A 101 -2.10 -2.33 5.95
N ALA A 102 -2.80 -2.75 4.89
CA ALA A 102 -3.92 -2.01 4.29
C ALA A 102 -5.12 -1.81 5.21
N LEU A 103 -5.48 -2.80 6.02
CA LEU A 103 -6.66 -2.73 6.88
C LEU A 103 -6.45 -1.82 8.09
N VAL A 104 -5.36 -2.04 8.84
CA VAL A 104 -5.09 -1.31 10.08
C VAL A 104 -4.41 0.03 9.77
N GLY A 105 -3.39 0.00 8.92
CA GLY A 105 -2.58 1.18 8.63
C GLY A 105 -3.17 2.10 7.57
N GLY A 106 -3.80 1.55 6.52
CA GLY A 106 -4.40 2.33 5.44
C GLY A 106 -5.84 2.77 5.75
N LEU A 107 -6.76 1.81 5.86
CA LEU A 107 -8.19 2.05 5.99
C LEU A 107 -8.56 2.68 7.34
N ALA A 108 -8.17 2.06 8.45
CA ALA A 108 -8.56 2.53 9.77
C ALA A 108 -7.95 3.89 10.14
N MET A 109 -6.69 4.16 9.78
CA MET A 109 -6.06 5.45 10.01
C MET A 109 -6.69 6.57 9.18
N ARG A 110 -6.96 6.33 7.89
CA ARG A 110 -7.62 7.32 7.03
C ARG A 110 -9.01 7.62 7.56
N LEU A 111 -9.81 6.61 7.91
CA LEU A 111 -11.12 6.80 8.56
C LEU A 111 -11.01 7.59 9.87
N ARG A 112 -10.09 7.22 10.76
CA ARG A 112 -9.94 7.88 12.07
C ARG A 112 -9.50 9.34 11.93
N LEU A 113 -8.55 9.62 11.07
CA LEU A 113 -8.01 10.97 10.91
C LEU A 113 -9.01 11.87 10.19
N TYR A 114 -9.60 11.44 9.07
CA TYR A 114 -10.57 12.26 8.36
C TYR A 114 -11.86 12.52 9.17
N THR A 115 -12.36 11.53 9.94
CA THR A 115 -13.53 11.73 10.81
C THR A 115 -13.23 12.67 11.97
N ARG A 116 -12.00 12.66 12.54
CA ARG A 116 -11.54 13.67 13.52
C ARG A 116 -11.52 15.09 12.94
N TRP A 117 -11.32 15.23 11.64
CA TRP A 117 -11.41 16.52 10.94
C TRP A 117 -12.84 16.88 10.50
N GLY A 118 -13.85 16.11 10.91
CA GLY A 118 -15.26 16.38 10.62
C GLY A 118 -15.74 15.93 9.25
N VAL A 119 -14.97 15.09 8.53
CA VAL A 119 -15.41 14.51 7.26
C VAL A 119 -16.26 13.27 7.53
N GLU A 120 -17.43 13.20 6.90
CA GLU A 120 -18.35 12.07 7.04
C GLU A 120 -17.71 10.75 6.59
N ALA A 121 -17.90 9.68 7.36
CA ALA A 121 -17.31 8.37 7.06
C ALA A 121 -17.63 7.84 5.66
N ALA A 122 -18.85 8.08 5.16
CA ALA A 122 -19.24 7.71 3.79
C ALA A 122 -18.41 8.45 2.73
N THR A 123 -18.07 9.72 2.98
CA THR A 123 -17.19 10.50 2.10
C THR A 123 -15.76 9.99 2.15
N VAL A 124 -15.25 9.65 3.34
CA VAL A 124 -13.91 9.06 3.49
C VAL A 124 -13.82 7.72 2.77
N ALA A 125 -14.86 6.88 2.86
CA ALA A 125 -14.92 5.60 2.14
C ALA A 125 -14.84 5.79 0.62
N LYS A 126 -15.48 6.82 0.05
CA LYS A 126 -15.34 7.17 -1.38
C LYS A 126 -13.91 7.55 -1.75
N VAL A 127 -13.24 8.35 -0.90
CA VAL A 127 -11.82 8.71 -1.10
C VAL A 127 -10.93 7.47 -1.04
N ILE A 128 -11.14 6.58 -0.07
CA ILE A 128 -10.40 5.33 0.04
C ILE A 128 -10.60 4.45 -1.19
N ALA A 129 -11.86 4.26 -1.61
CA ALA A 129 -12.22 3.45 -2.76
C ALA A 129 -11.54 3.99 -4.02
N LEU A 130 -11.61 5.30 -4.26
CA LEU A 130 -10.93 5.93 -5.37
C LEU A 130 -9.41 5.72 -5.31
N SER A 131 -8.77 6.01 -4.18
CA SER A 131 -7.32 5.85 -4.03
C SER A 131 -6.89 4.39 -4.25
N MET A 132 -7.70 3.43 -3.79
CA MET A 132 -7.43 2.00 -3.97
C MET A 132 -7.62 1.58 -5.44
N THR A 133 -8.73 1.97 -6.08
CA THR A 133 -8.98 1.69 -7.50
C THR A 133 -7.87 2.28 -8.38
N THR A 134 -7.48 3.53 -8.17
CA THR A 134 -6.40 4.18 -8.94
C THR A 134 -5.06 3.46 -8.74
N ASN A 135 -4.75 3.04 -7.50
CA ASN A 135 -3.53 2.30 -7.21
C ASN A 135 -3.50 0.92 -7.88
N TRP A 136 -4.59 0.15 -7.79
CA TRP A 136 -4.72 -1.15 -8.46
C TRP A 136 -4.69 -1.01 -9.98
N LEU A 137 -5.34 0.01 -10.53
CA LEU A 137 -5.29 0.30 -11.97
C LEU A 137 -3.86 0.60 -12.42
N GLY A 138 -3.10 1.36 -11.63
CA GLY A 138 -1.67 1.58 -11.87
C GLY A 138 -0.86 0.28 -11.88
N TYR A 139 -1.13 -0.64 -10.94
CA TYR A 139 -0.49 -1.95 -10.94
C TYR A 139 -0.87 -2.80 -12.15
N LEU A 140 -2.14 -2.80 -12.57
CA LEU A 140 -2.59 -3.50 -13.77
C LEU A 140 -1.84 -3.01 -15.01
N TRP A 141 -1.68 -1.69 -15.15
CA TRP A 141 -0.91 -1.10 -16.24
C TRP A 141 0.56 -1.47 -16.21
N VAL A 142 1.26 -1.19 -15.10
CA VAL A 142 2.71 -1.37 -15.00
C VAL A 142 3.08 -2.84 -15.05
N ALA A 143 2.47 -3.67 -14.20
CA ALA A 143 2.78 -5.10 -14.15
C ALA A 143 2.32 -5.81 -15.43
N GLY A 144 1.15 -5.43 -15.98
CA GLY A 144 0.68 -5.95 -17.26
C GLY A 144 1.65 -5.65 -18.41
N ALA A 145 2.11 -4.40 -18.52
CA ALA A 145 3.10 -4.01 -19.52
C ALA A 145 4.45 -4.75 -19.35
N VAL A 146 4.94 -4.89 -18.11
CA VAL A 146 6.18 -5.62 -17.81
C VAL A 146 6.05 -7.09 -18.23
N LEU A 147 4.95 -7.76 -17.87
CA LEU A 147 4.71 -9.16 -18.22
C LEU A 147 4.58 -9.39 -19.73
N LEU A 148 4.04 -8.41 -20.47
CA LEU A 148 3.96 -8.46 -21.93
C LEU A 148 5.32 -8.30 -22.60
N TRP A 149 6.08 -7.27 -22.21
CA TRP A 149 7.36 -6.93 -22.85
C TRP A 149 8.51 -7.84 -22.44
N SER A 150 8.67 -8.05 -21.14
CA SER A 150 9.81 -8.75 -20.56
C SER A 150 9.37 -9.57 -19.34
N PRO A 151 8.69 -10.72 -19.56
CA PRO A 151 8.30 -11.59 -18.47
C PRO A 151 9.52 -12.01 -17.64
N PRO A 152 9.45 -11.94 -16.30
CA PRO A 152 10.56 -12.31 -15.44
C PRO A 152 10.81 -13.82 -15.52
N ARG A 153 12.09 -14.23 -15.52
CA ARG A 153 12.46 -15.64 -15.43
C ARG A 153 12.25 -16.12 -13.99
N LEU A 154 11.24 -16.95 -13.79
CA LEU A 154 10.94 -17.54 -12.49
C LEU A 154 11.80 -18.81 -12.29
N PRO A 155 12.54 -18.93 -11.16
CA PRO A 155 13.32 -20.13 -10.88
C PRO A 155 12.44 -21.29 -10.41
N GLY A 156 12.71 -22.50 -10.92
CA GLY A 156 12.06 -23.75 -10.51
C GLY A 156 11.29 -24.45 -11.64
N GLU A 157 11.14 -25.77 -11.55
CA GLU A 157 10.45 -26.57 -12.59
C GLU A 157 8.95 -26.28 -12.72
N TRP A 158 8.36 -25.62 -11.73
CA TRP A 158 6.95 -25.20 -11.71
C TRP A 158 6.74 -23.77 -12.20
N ALA A 159 7.78 -23.13 -12.74
CA ALA A 159 7.68 -21.78 -13.28
C ALA A 159 6.70 -21.75 -14.48
N PRO A 160 5.67 -20.88 -14.45
CA PRO A 160 4.83 -20.66 -15.62
C PRO A 160 5.70 -20.23 -16.80
N GLY A 161 5.47 -20.84 -17.98
CA GLY A 161 6.19 -20.43 -19.19
C GLY A 161 5.87 -19.00 -19.60
N ASP A 162 6.77 -18.36 -20.35
CA ASP A 162 6.65 -16.97 -20.82
C ASP A 162 5.30 -16.67 -21.48
N ALA A 163 4.71 -17.63 -22.20
CA ALA A 163 3.40 -17.49 -22.82
C ALA A 163 2.28 -17.26 -21.80
N VAL A 164 2.32 -17.98 -20.66
CA VAL A 164 1.35 -17.82 -19.57
C VAL A 164 1.53 -16.46 -18.90
N LEU A 165 2.77 -16.06 -18.64
CA LEU A 165 3.08 -14.75 -18.06
C LEU A 165 2.60 -13.61 -18.96
N ARG A 166 2.83 -13.71 -20.26
CA ARG A 166 2.32 -12.75 -21.25
C ARG A 166 0.80 -12.74 -21.35
N ALA A 167 0.14 -13.89 -21.27
CA ALA A 167 -1.32 -13.98 -21.25
C ALA A 167 -1.91 -13.29 -20.00
N ILE A 168 -1.29 -13.49 -18.83
CA ILE A 168 -1.65 -12.76 -17.60
C ILE A 168 -1.45 -11.26 -17.81
N GLY A 169 -0.31 -10.85 -18.39
CA GLY A 169 -0.04 -9.45 -18.70
C GLY A 169 -1.08 -8.83 -19.63
N ALA A 170 -1.48 -9.55 -20.69
CA ALA A 170 -2.52 -9.13 -21.62
C ALA A 170 -3.86 -8.94 -20.91
N LEU A 171 -4.25 -9.90 -20.05
CA LEU A 171 -5.47 -9.82 -19.26
C LEU A 171 -5.45 -8.60 -18.33
N MET A 172 -4.34 -8.33 -17.64
CA MET A 172 -4.20 -7.18 -16.74
C MET A 172 -4.39 -5.85 -17.50
N VAL A 173 -3.77 -5.71 -18.67
CA VAL A 173 -3.93 -4.52 -19.52
C VAL A 173 -5.36 -4.42 -20.06
N ALA A 174 -5.96 -5.54 -20.49
CA ALA A 174 -7.33 -5.56 -20.97
C ALA A 174 -8.33 -5.13 -19.89
N LEU A 175 -8.15 -5.57 -18.64
CA LEU A 175 -8.95 -5.12 -17.50
C LEU A 175 -8.80 -3.62 -17.25
N ALA A 176 -7.56 -3.10 -17.34
CA ALA A 176 -7.30 -1.67 -17.17
C ALA A 176 -7.95 -0.82 -18.28
N LEU A 177 -7.88 -1.28 -19.53
CA LEU A 177 -8.56 -0.67 -20.67
C LEU A 177 -10.09 -0.74 -20.54
N GLY A 178 -10.62 -1.88 -20.10
CA GLY A 178 -12.05 -2.07 -19.87
C GLY A 178 -12.60 -1.11 -18.81
N TYR A 179 -11.85 -0.88 -17.73
CA TYR A 179 -12.20 0.13 -16.74
C TYR A 179 -12.26 1.55 -17.35
N LEU A 180 -11.26 1.94 -18.14
CA LEU A 180 -11.25 3.25 -18.81
C LEU A 180 -12.42 3.41 -19.79
N ALA A 181 -12.75 2.36 -20.55
CA ALA A 181 -13.88 2.37 -21.46
C ALA A 181 -15.21 2.55 -20.71
N LEU A 182 -15.38 1.85 -19.57
CA LEU A 182 -16.55 2.01 -18.69
C LEU A 182 -16.66 3.40 -18.05
N CYS A 183 -15.55 4.10 -17.84
CA CYS A 183 -15.56 5.46 -17.32
C CYS A 183 -15.76 6.53 -18.42
N ALA A 184 -15.50 6.20 -19.68
CA ALA A 184 -15.59 7.11 -20.82
C ALA A 184 -16.97 7.06 -21.54
N GLY A 185 -17.71 5.98 -21.38
CA GLY A 185 -19.10 5.82 -21.84
C GLY A 185 -20.12 6.26 -20.79
#